data_AF-A0A235IPP7-F1
#
_entry.id   AF-A0A235IPP7-F1
#
_cell.length_a   1.000
_cell.length_b   1.000
_cell.length_c   1.000
_cell.angle_alpha   90.00
_cell.angle_beta   90.00
_cell.angle_gamma   90.00
#
_symmetry.space_group_name_H-M   'P 1'
#
loop_
_entity.id
_entity.type
_entity.pdbx_description
1 polymer ?
#
loop_
_entity_poly.entity_id
_entity_poly.type
_entity_poly.pdbx_seq_one_letter_code
_entity_poly.pdbx_strand_id
1 'polypeptide(L)'
;MVYPNNLTAAEYHELLAGSAIHPALIKRNFFHIEGESVYDFLFISDKIPRKNAGRVTDGYLKLYQHLLLGGTWIQSLDPLNNWLPMEWGRIKPNFPRIDWQKGKPVKYESPPKTANR
;
A
#
# COMPACT_ATOMS: atom_id res chain seq x y z
N MET A 1 14.17 18.09 7.52
CA MET A 1 12.71 18.26 7.66
C MET A 1 12.09 16.87 7.71
N VAL A 2 11.14 16.62 8.62
CA VAL A 2 10.39 15.35 8.68
C VAL A 2 9.06 15.57 7.97
N TYR A 3 8.80 14.83 6.89
CA TYR A 3 7.51 14.85 6.19
C TYR A 3 6.50 13.96 6.93
N PRO A 4 5.18 14.20 6.80
CA PRO A 4 4.19 13.37 7.46
C PRO A 4 4.26 11.91 6.99
N ASN A 5 3.92 10.96 7.86
CA ASN A 5 3.72 9.54 7.52
C ASN A 5 4.91 8.90 6.79
N ASN A 6 6.12 9.29 7.18
CA ASN A 6 7.38 8.83 6.60
C ASN A 6 7.55 9.12 5.10
N LEU A 7 6.71 9.97 4.49
CA LEU A 7 6.81 10.32 3.08
C LEU A 7 8.21 10.82 2.73
N THR A 8 8.73 10.39 1.59
CA THR A 8 9.94 10.99 1.03
C THR A 8 9.64 12.39 0.52
N ALA A 9 10.69 13.21 0.34
CA ALA A 9 10.54 14.53 -0.25
C ALA A 9 9.91 14.47 -1.65
N ALA A 10 10.28 13.45 -2.43
CA ALA A 10 9.77 13.24 -3.78
C ALA A 10 8.26 12.90 -3.77
N GLU A 11 7.84 11.96 -2.92
CA GLU A 11 6.41 11.60 -2.80
C GLU A 11 5.59 12.79 -2.29
N TYR A 12 6.06 13.49 -1.27
CA TYR A 12 5.32 14.65 -0.75
C TYR A 12 5.19 15.76 -1.80
N HIS A 13 6.24 16.01 -2.58
CA HIS A 13 6.20 16.98 -3.69
C HIS A 13 5.27 16.53 -4.82
N GLU A 14 5.30 15.24 -5.21
CA GLU A 14 4.38 14.69 -6.21
C GLU A 14 2.93 14.87 -5.79
N LEU A 15 2.60 14.59 -4.52
CA LEU A 15 1.25 14.71 -3.98
C LEU A 15 0.81 16.19 -3.89
N LEU A 16 1.66 17.05 -3.32
CA LEU A 16 1.31 18.45 -3.06
C LEU A 16 1.33 19.31 -4.34
N ALA A 17 2.43 19.29 -5.09
CA ALA A 17 2.62 20.16 -6.24
C ALA A 17 2.21 19.47 -7.55
N GLY A 18 2.56 18.19 -7.72
CA GLY A 18 2.23 17.45 -8.92
C GLY A 18 0.74 17.11 -9.06
N SER A 19 0.07 16.85 -7.93
CA SER A 19 -1.33 16.43 -7.88
C SER A 19 -2.27 17.42 -7.19
N ALA A 20 -1.74 18.56 -6.70
CA ALA A 20 -2.50 19.60 -5.99
C ALA A 20 -3.33 19.08 -4.79
N ILE A 21 -2.88 18.01 -4.13
CA ILE A 21 -3.59 17.43 -2.99
C ILE A 21 -3.37 18.31 -1.76
N HIS A 22 -4.47 18.66 -1.08
CA HIS A 22 -4.41 19.49 0.12
C HIS A 22 -3.55 18.81 1.22
N PRO A 23 -2.65 19.53 1.92
CA PRO A 23 -1.74 18.94 2.92
C PRO A 23 -2.43 18.11 4.01
N ALA A 24 -3.63 18.51 4.44
CA ALA A 24 -4.41 17.77 5.43
C ALA A 24 -4.85 16.38 4.93
N LEU A 25 -5.14 16.24 3.62
CA LEU A 25 -5.48 14.96 3.01
C LEU A 25 -4.23 14.10 2.83
N ILE A 26 -3.09 14.70 2.45
CA ILE A 26 -1.80 14.01 2.38
C ILE A 26 -1.48 13.37 3.73
N LYS A 27 -1.52 14.18 4.80
CA LYS A 27 -1.26 13.73 6.18
C LYS A 27 -2.25 12.67 6.66
N ARG A 28 -3.48 12.65 6.16
CA ARG A 28 -4.50 11.69 6.60
C ARG A 28 -4.43 10.36 5.85
N ASN A 29 -4.04 10.36 4.57
CA ASN A 29 -4.27 9.21 3.68
C ASN A 29 -3.01 8.59 3.09
N PHE A 30 -1.86 9.27 3.05
CA PHE A 30 -0.68 8.82 2.32
C PHE A 30 0.45 8.48 3.28
N PHE A 31 1.03 7.29 3.12
CA PHE A 31 2.10 6.79 3.95
C PHE A 31 3.19 6.21 3.07
N HIS A 32 4.44 6.52 3.35
CA HIS A 32 5.53 5.73 2.79
C HIS A 32 5.69 4.46 3.61
N ILE A 33 5.69 3.31 2.93
CA ILE A 33 5.89 2.01 3.53
C ILE A 33 6.98 1.28 2.76
N GLU A 34 7.87 0.61 3.49
CA GLU A 34 8.98 -0.16 2.94
C GLU A 34 9.39 -1.28 3.91
N GLY A 35 10.21 -2.22 3.42
CA GLY A 35 10.59 -3.39 4.20
C GLY A 35 9.39 -4.22 4.66
N GLU A 36 9.54 -4.96 5.75
CA GLU A 36 8.52 -5.91 6.21
C GLU A 36 7.21 -5.24 6.67
N SER A 37 7.24 -3.93 7.00
CA SER A 37 6.03 -3.17 7.34
C SER A 37 4.97 -3.20 6.25
N VAL A 38 5.36 -3.41 4.99
CA VAL A 38 4.45 -3.57 3.84
C VAL A 38 3.45 -4.69 4.08
N TYR A 39 3.85 -5.76 4.76
CA TYR A 39 2.96 -6.89 5.03
C TYR A 39 1.86 -6.56 6.02
N ASP A 40 2.08 -5.63 6.95
CA ASP A 40 1.06 -5.20 7.90
C ASP A 40 -0.10 -4.46 7.20
N PHE A 41 0.22 -3.73 6.13
CA PHE A 41 -0.78 -3.05 5.29
C PHE A 41 -1.44 -4.00 4.29
N LEU A 42 -0.68 -4.95 3.74
CA LEU A 42 -1.16 -5.76 2.63
C LEU A 42 -1.87 -7.04 3.08
N PHE A 43 -1.41 -7.69 4.14
CA PHE A 43 -1.89 -9.02 4.55
C PHE A 43 -2.98 -8.98 5.63
N ILE A 44 -3.97 -8.11 5.42
CA ILE A 44 -5.11 -7.90 6.32
C ILE A 44 -6.19 -8.99 6.22
N SER A 45 -6.16 -9.87 5.20
CA SER A 45 -7.14 -10.95 5.07
C SER A 45 -6.71 -12.22 5.80
N ASP A 46 -7.64 -12.78 6.58
CA ASP A 46 -7.58 -14.12 7.19
C ASP A 46 -7.49 -15.26 6.16
N LYS A 47 -7.98 -15.05 4.94
CA LYS A 47 -7.95 -16.03 3.83
C LYS A 47 -6.57 -16.16 3.17
N ILE A 48 -5.57 -15.40 3.62
CA ILE A 48 -4.20 -15.53 3.10
C ILE A 48 -3.59 -16.85 3.63
N PRO A 49 -2.98 -17.69 2.77
CA PRO A 49 -2.39 -18.94 3.21
C PRO A 49 -1.29 -18.73 4.26
N ARG A 50 -1.41 -19.45 5.39
CA ARG A 50 -0.46 -19.41 6.51
C ARG A 50 0.03 -20.81 6.87
N LYS A 51 1.24 -20.90 7.40
CA LYS A 51 1.80 -22.10 8.03
C LYS A 51 1.13 -22.33 9.39
N ASN A 52 1.26 -23.53 9.95
CA ASN A 52 0.70 -23.88 11.27
C ASN A 52 1.13 -22.92 12.40
N ALA A 53 2.31 -22.32 12.29
CA ALA A 53 2.82 -21.31 13.22
C ALA A 53 2.28 -19.88 12.97
N GLY A 54 1.26 -19.71 12.11
CA GLY A 54 0.61 -18.42 11.83
C GLY A 54 1.29 -17.53 10.79
N ARG A 55 2.54 -17.80 10.42
CA ARG A 55 3.29 -17.04 9.40
C ARG A 55 2.71 -17.27 7.99
N VAL A 56 2.60 -16.19 7.19
CA VAL A 56 2.23 -16.29 5.76
C VAL A 56 3.21 -17.21 5.01
N THR A 57 2.71 -17.99 4.05
CA THR A 57 3.54 -18.95 3.32
C THR A 57 4.64 -18.26 2.49
N ASP A 58 5.77 -18.94 2.32
CA ASP A 58 6.95 -18.38 1.62
C ASP A 58 6.62 -18.04 0.15
N GLY A 59 5.75 -18.84 -0.49
CA GLY A 59 5.28 -18.54 -1.84
C GLY A 59 4.51 -17.22 -1.94
N TYR A 60 3.69 -16.90 -0.92
CA TYR A 60 2.97 -15.62 -0.87
C TYR A 60 3.93 -14.46 -0.57
N LEU A 61 4.86 -14.65 0.36
CA LEU A 61 5.88 -13.64 0.65
C LEU A 61 6.71 -13.31 -0.61
N LYS A 62 7.13 -14.34 -1.36
CA LYS A 62 7.90 -14.18 -2.60
C LYS A 62 7.11 -13.41 -3.68
N LEU A 63 5.80 -13.62 -3.78
CA LEU A 63 4.95 -12.93 -4.76
C LEU A 63 4.91 -11.41 -4.54
N TYR A 64 5.07 -10.96 -3.28
CA TYR A 64 5.00 -9.55 -2.89
C TYR A 64 6.36 -8.96 -2.50
N GLN A 65 7.45 -9.70 -2.68
CA GLN A 65 8.79 -9.29 -2.25
C GLN A 65 9.26 -7.99 -2.93
N HIS A 66 8.81 -7.70 -4.16
CA HIS A 66 9.15 -6.46 -4.86
C HIS A 66 8.61 -5.21 -4.16
N LEU A 67 7.53 -5.35 -3.39
CA LEU A 67 6.94 -4.24 -2.63
C LEU A 67 7.80 -3.83 -1.43
N LEU A 68 8.71 -4.69 -0.96
CA LEU A 68 9.63 -4.36 0.14
C LEU A 68 10.61 -3.23 -0.22
N LEU A 69 10.80 -2.96 -1.51
CA LEU A 69 11.58 -1.82 -2.03
C LEU A 69 10.85 -0.47 -1.90
N GLY A 70 9.69 -0.50 -1.28
CA GLY A 70 8.95 0.67 -0.87
C GLY A 70 7.90 1.14 -1.88
N GLY A 71 7.06 2.03 -1.38
CA GLY A 71 6.05 2.72 -2.17
C GLY A 71 5.12 3.54 -1.30
N THR A 72 4.20 4.22 -1.95
CA THR A 72 3.21 5.05 -1.27
C THR A 72 1.94 4.24 -1.04
N TRP A 73 1.61 3.97 0.23
CA TRP A 73 0.31 3.47 0.64
C TRP A 73 -0.74 4.58 0.63
N ILE A 74 -1.90 4.27 0.07
CA ILE A 74 -3.04 5.17 -0.05
C ILE A 74 -4.18 4.54 0.76
N GLN A 75 -4.36 5.03 1.98
CA GLN A 75 -5.36 4.54 2.92
C GLN A 75 -6.76 5.05 2.54
N SER A 76 -7.73 4.14 2.54
CA SER A 76 -9.13 4.49 2.33
C SER A 76 -9.80 4.95 3.62
N LEU A 77 -10.89 5.69 3.46
CA LEU A 77 -11.80 6.06 4.55
C LEU A 77 -13.12 5.32 4.36
N ASP A 78 -13.76 4.93 5.45
CA ASP A 78 -15.03 4.21 5.39
C ASP A 78 -16.22 5.19 5.33
N PRO A 79 -16.89 5.36 4.18
CA PRO A 79 -18.03 6.28 4.06
C PRO A 79 -19.25 5.83 4.89
N LEU A 80 -19.34 4.55 5.25
CA LEU A 80 -20.44 4.00 6.06
C LEU A 80 -20.15 4.08 7.56
N ASN A 81 -18.90 4.34 7.93
CA ASN A 81 -18.46 4.47 9.32
C ASN A 81 -17.82 5.85 9.57
N ASN A 82 -18.57 6.91 9.30
CA ASN A 82 -18.19 8.31 9.57
C ASN A 82 -16.82 8.74 9.03
N TRP A 83 -16.41 8.20 7.87
CA TRP A 83 -15.11 8.48 7.25
C TRP A 83 -13.91 8.16 8.17
N LEU A 84 -14.09 7.20 9.08
CA LEU A 84 -13.00 6.68 9.90
C LEU A 84 -11.98 5.95 9.01
N PRO A 85 -10.70 5.90 9.43
CA PRO A 85 -9.68 5.14 8.71
C PRO A 85 -10.08 3.69 8.53
N MET A 86 -9.93 3.17 7.32
CA MET A 86 -10.15 1.76 7.00
C MET A 86 -8.80 1.06 6.86
N GLU A 87 -8.66 -0.17 7.36
CA GLU A 87 -7.43 -0.96 7.13
C GLU A 87 -7.11 -1.14 5.64
N TRP A 88 -8.14 -1.14 4.80
CA TRP A 88 -7.99 -1.28 3.37
C TRP A 88 -7.41 -0.01 2.72
N GLY A 89 -6.52 -0.23 1.76
CA GLY A 89 -5.91 0.79 0.93
C GLY A 89 -5.22 0.15 -0.26
N ARG A 90 -4.42 0.93 -0.98
CA ARG A 90 -3.64 0.44 -2.12
C ARG A 90 -2.22 0.97 -2.05
N ILE A 91 -1.26 0.14 -2.42
CA ILE A 91 0.13 0.58 -2.59
C ILE A 91 0.36 1.00 -4.04
N LYS A 92 0.97 2.18 -4.22
CA LYS A 92 1.67 2.59 -5.45
C LYS A 92 3.15 2.22 -5.27
N PRO A 93 3.63 1.09 -5.81
CA PRO A 93 5.01 0.65 -5.60
C PRO A 93 6.01 1.54 -6.33
N ASN A 94 7.21 1.69 -5.74
CA ASN A 94 8.35 2.31 -6.41
C ASN A 94 8.80 1.48 -7.63
N PHE A 95 8.72 0.15 -7.51
CA PHE A 95 9.11 -0.81 -8.53
C PHE A 95 7.93 -1.73 -8.87
N PRO A 96 7.00 -1.28 -9.73
CA PRO A 96 5.84 -2.08 -10.10
C PRO A 96 6.27 -3.35 -10.84
N ARG A 97 5.71 -4.50 -10.45
CA ARG A 97 5.86 -5.73 -11.24
C ARG A 97 5.14 -5.60 -12.59
N ILE A 98 5.57 -6.40 -13.56
CA ILE A 98 4.89 -6.53 -14.85
C ILE A 98 3.76 -7.56 -14.74
N ASP A 99 2.58 -7.19 -15.21
CA ASP A 99 1.50 -8.13 -15.45
C ASP A 99 1.89 -9.00 -16.67
N TRP A 100 2.11 -10.29 -16.45
CA TRP A 100 2.58 -11.21 -17.49
C TRP A 100 1.56 -11.45 -18.61
N GLN A 101 0.26 -11.24 -18.36
CA GLN A 101 -0.78 -11.38 -19.37
C GLN A 101 -0.86 -10.12 -20.24
N LYS A 102 -0.72 -8.95 -19.63
CA LYS A 102 -0.91 -7.66 -20.31
C LYS A 102 0.39 -7.02 -20.80
N GLY A 103 1.54 -7.50 -20.33
CA GLY A 103 2.85 -6.90 -20.60
C GLY A 103 2.99 -5.47 -20.07
N LYS A 104 2.20 -5.09 -19.05
CA LYS A 104 2.15 -3.70 -18.52
C LYS A 104 2.48 -3.66 -17.03
N PRO A 105 3.11 -2.58 -16.54
CA PRO A 105 3.32 -2.39 -15.11
C PRO A 105 2.00 -2.34 -14.32
N VAL A 106 1.96 -3.06 -13.20
CA VAL A 106 0.85 -2.98 -12.25
C VAL A 106 1.06 -1.73 -11.39
N LYS A 107 0.38 -0.63 -11.76
CA LYS A 107 0.55 0.68 -11.10
C LYS A 107 0.12 0.72 -9.63
N TYR A 108 -0.85 -0.11 -9.26
CA TYR A 108 -1.42 -0.14 -7.91
C TYR A 108 -1.79 -1.56 -7.52
N GLU A 109 -1.40 -1.97 -6.32
CA GLU A 109 -1.72 -3.29 -5.77
C GLU A 109 -2.60 -3.14 -4.52
N SER A 110 -3.63 -4.00 -4.44
CA SER A 110 -4.57 -4.05 -3.31
C SER A 110 -4.24 -5.23 -2.41
N PRO A 111 -4.64 -5.21 -1.13
CA PRO A 111 -4.59 -6.37 -0.25
C PRO A 111 -5.17 -7.64 -0.91
N PRO A 112 -4.41 -8.74 -1.01
CA PRO A 112 -4.90 -9.98 -1.57
C PRO A 112 -6.07 -10.55 -0.77
N LYS A 113 -6.95 -11.29 -1.45
CA LYS A 113 -8.12 -11.95 -0.86
C LYS A 113 -9.12 -11.01 -0.16
N THR A 114 -8.97 -9.70 -0.38
CA THR A 114 -9.99 -8.70 -0.04
C THR A 114 -10.76 -8.30 -1.29
N ALA A 115 -12.01 -7.88 -1.11
CA ALA A 115 -12.75 -7.23 -2.20
C ALA A 115 -12.26 -5.79 -2.37
N ASN A 116 -12.25 -5.30 -3.61
CA ASN A 116 -11.94 -3.89 -3.87
C ASN A 116 -12.96 -2.98 -3.17
N ARG A 117 -12.50 -1.79 -2.78
CA ARG A 117 -13.27 -0.74 -2.11
C ARG A 117 -13.15 0.56 -2.88
#